data_AF-A0A1U7YUT3-F1
#
_entry.id   AF-A0A1U7YUT3-F1
#
_cell.length_a   1.000
_cell.length_b   1.000
_cell.length_c   1.000
_cell.angle_alpha   90.00
_cell.angle_beta   90.00
_cell.angle_gamma   90.00
#
_symmetry.space_group_name_H-M   'P 1'
#
loop_
_entity.id
_entity.type
_entity.pdbx_description
1 polymer ?
#
loop_
_entity_poly.entity_id
_entity_poly.type
_entity_poly.pdbx_seq_one_letter_code
_entity_poly.pdbx_strand_id
1 'polypeptide(L)'
;MRQKTEFMTLLKKKLFSQMRWRKQISLLQLERCICFRCHVKKKYFDKYAPDREKAFSEALQHERNIDRGDLQCLFNHWETPESKAKCEIMTEVRSHNTVPHHMGWKSYAAHLHEMTEERRQNNMPPPRREDLFKKAYTNSQGEFYDPRARELAAKMKAYVDEQAEQGTQVEPIGANNAVAVILGKDHPSCACCLCFGVNPKHAFGTNGSKSTTSSTYTSGDSEFWKENQMLRGEVGDLQAKVARLESVVEQLAHRQGLDALFPTPASVQVKS
;
A
#
# COMPACT_ATOMS: atom_id res chain seq x y z
N MET A 1 -9.21 17.64 -11.20
CA MET A 1 -8.38 16.68 -11.97
C MET A 1 -6.95 17.15 -12.25
N ARG A 2 -6.70 18.44 -12.55
CA ARG A 2 -5.35 18.98 -12.85
C ARG A 2 -4.31 18.83 -11.73
N GLN A 3 -4.71 19.06 -10.47
CA GLN A 3 -3.79 19.00 -9.32
C GLN A 3 -3.27 17.59 -9.01
N LYS A 4 -4.08 16.53 -9.23
CA LYS A 4 -3.61 15.14 -9.11
C LYS A 4 -2.54 14.81 -10.15
N THR A 5 -2.70 15.32 -11.36
CA THR A 5 -1.74 15.15 -12.45
C THR A 5 -0.43 15.87 -12.13
N GLU A 6 -0.49 17.09 -11.61
CA GLU A 6 0.68 17.87 -11.22
C GLU A 6 1.42 17.27 -10.02
N PHE A 7 0.71 16.79 -9.00
CA PHE A 7 1.30 16.11 -7.85
C PHE A 7 2.00 14.81 -8.26
N MET A 8 1.37 13.99 -9.10
CA MET A 8 1.98 12.78 -9.65
C MET A 8 3.17 13.09 -10.56
N THR A 9 3.16 14.23 -11.25
CA THR A 9 4.27 14.67 -12.10
C THR A 9 5.45 15.18 -11.27
N LEU A 10 5.17 15.84 -10.14
CA LEU A 10 6.17 16.27 -9.15
C LEU A 10 6.77 15.08 -8.39
N LEU A 11 5.95 14.10 -7.98
CA LEU A 11 6.42 12.88 -7.33
C LEU A 11 7.29 12.05 -8.28
N LYS A 12 6.86 11.92 -9.55
CA LYS A 12 7.68 11.35 -10.62
C LYS A 12 8.98 12.13 -10.76
N LYS A 13 8.96 13.45 -10.97
CA LYS A 13 10.20 14.24 -11.09
C LYS A 13 11.12 14.11 -9.88
N LYS A 14 10.60 14.01 -8.65
CA LYS A 14 11.42 13.92 -7.43
C LYS A 14 11.99 12.51 -7.22
N LEU A 15 11.22 11.46 -7.51
CA LEU A 15 11.70 10.05 -7.54
C LEU A 15 12.67 9.80 -8.71
N PHE A 16 12.42 10.40 -9.88
CA PHE A 16 13.27 10.31 -11.08
C PHE A 16 14.51 11.20 -11.02
N SER A 17 14.51 12.30 -10.27
CA SER A 17 15.71 13.15 -10.10
C SER A 17 16.77 12.48 -9.21
N GLN A 18 16.32 11.69 -8.23
CA GLN A 18 17.19 10.81 -7.43
C GLN A 18 17.64 9.55 -8.20
N MET A 19 16.91 9.15 -9.24
CA MET A 19 17.27 8.05 -10.14
C MET A 19 17.76 8.58 -11.48
N ARG A 20 19.06 8.89 -11.55
CA ARG A 20 19.78 9.13 -12.81
C ARG A 20 19.95 7.84 -13.63
N TRP A 21 18.87 7.10 -13.85
CA TRP A 21 18.79 5.85 -14.61
C TRP A 21 17.82 6.09 -15.78
N ARG A 22 18.29 6.76 -16.83
CA ARG A 22 17.50 6.94 -18.05
C ARG A 22 17.73 5.78 -19.00
N LYS A 23 16.59 5.19 -19.38
CA LYS A 23 16.33 4.29 -20.52
C LYS A 23 16.84 2.87 -20.34
N GLN A 24 15.94 1.98 -19.91
CA GLN A 24 15.62 0.66 -20.51
C GLN A 24 15.02 -0.30 -19.47
N ILE A 25 14.13 0.17 -18.58
CA ILE A 25 13.46 -0.72 -17.63
C ILE A 25 11.97 -0.45 -17.80
N SER A 26 11.37 -1.20 -18.72
CA SER A 26 9.93 -1.29 -18.89
C SER A 26 9.28 -1.65 -17.54
N LEU A 27 8.04 -1.26 -17.32
CA LEU A 27 7.32 -1.51 -16.05
C LEU A 27 7.27 -3.00 -15.64
N LEU A 28 7.47 -3.94 -16.58
CA LEU A 28 7.67 -5.37 -16.33
C LEU A 28 9.04 -5.75 -15.74
N GLN A 29 10.07 -4.92 -15.94
CA GLN A 29 11.40 -5.14 -15.38
C GLN A 29 11.56 -4.55 -13.98
N LEU A 30 10.72 -3.63 -13.50
CA LEU A 30 10.77 -3.16 -12.11
C LEU A 30 10.44 -4.26 -11.10
N GLU A 31 9.49 -5.15 -11.42
CA GLU A 31 9.21 -6.37 -10.65
C GLU A 31 10.41 -7.34 -10.66
N ARG A 32 11.13 -7.40 -11.79
CA ARG A 32 12.38 -8.16 -11.89
C ARG A 32 13.54 -7.45 -11.20
N CYS A 33 13.61 -6.12 -11.12
CA CYS A 33 14.81 -5.39 -10.69
C CYS A 33 15.22 -5.63 -9.23
N ILE A 34 14.25 -5.72 -8.30
CA ILE A 34 14.56 -6.01 -6.89
C ILE A 34 15.02 -7.46 -6.75
N CYS A 35 14.29 -8.40 -7.35
CA CYS A 35 14.68 -9.81 -7.39
C CYS A 35 16.02 -10.02 -8.11
N PHE A 36 16.30 -9.22 -9.12
CA PHE A 36 17.48 -9.29 -9.96
C PHE A 36 18.73 -8.82 -9.23
N ARG A 37 18.71 -7.65 -8.60
CA ARG A 37 19.86 -7.18 -7.80
C ARG A 37 20.20 -8.17 -6.69
N CYS A 38 19.18 -8.69 -6.00
CA CYS A 38 19.36 -9.73 -5.00
C CYS A 38 19.88 -11.05 -5.60
N HIS A 39 19.40 -11.44 -6.78
CA HIS A 39 19.85 -12.63 -7.51
C HIS A 39 21.32 -12.52 -7.91
N VAL A 40 21.70 -11.44 -8.59
CA VAL A 40 23.08 -11.17 -9.02
C VAL A 40 24.01 -11.10 -7.83
N LYS A 41 23.60 -10.41 -6.75
CA LYS A 41 24.39 -10.34 -5.52
C LYS A 41 24.63 -11.73 -4.93
N LYS A 42 23.58 -12.53 -4.71
CA LYS A 42 23.72 -13.88 -4.12
C LYS A 42 24.50 -14.85 -5.02
N LYS A 43 24.24 -14.82 -6.32
CA LYS A 43 24.76 -15.81 -7.27
C LYS A 43 26.22 -15.57 -7.63
N TYR A 44 26.64 -14.30 -7.71
CA TYR A 44 27.98 -13.93 -8.13
C TYR A 44 28.74 -13.18 -7.03
N PHE A 45 28.23 -12.05 -6.56
CA PHE A 45 28.98 -11.17 -5.63
C PHE A 45 29.31 -11.85 -4.29
N ASP A 46 28.31 -12.43 -3.61
CA ASP A 46 28.49 -13.08 -2.31
C ASP A 46 29.19 -14.45 -2.46
N LYS A 47 28.94 -15.16 -3.56
CA LYS A 47 29.53 -16.49 -3.83
C LYS A 47 31.04 -16.43 -4.04
N TYR A 48 31.52 -15.38 -4.67
CA TYR A 48 32.93 -15.18 -5.02
C TYR A 48 33.57 -14.07 -4.17
N ALA A 49 33.11 -13.86 -2.93
CA ALA A 49 33.41 -12.67 -2.13
C ALA A 49 34.90 -12.38 -1.77
N PRO A 50 35.91 -13.24 -1.99
CA PRO A 50 37.29 -12.75 -2.00
C PRO A 50 37.81 -12.36 -3.41
N ASP A 51 37.20 -12.88 -4.48
CA ASP A 51 37.63 -12.69 -5.87
C ASP A 51 36.57 -11.91 -6.69
N ARG A 52 36.67 -10.60 -6.57
CA ARG A 52 35.80 -9.63 -7.25
C ARG A 52 35.85 -9.74 -8.77
N GLU A 53 37.05 -9.96 -9.33
CA GLU A 53 37.24 -9.98 -10.77
C GLU A 53 36.56 -11.19 -11.40
N LYS A 54 36.67 -12.35 -10.73
CA LYS A 54 35.90 -13.54 -11.08
C LYS A 54 34.41 -13.31 -10.92
N ALA A 55 33.98 -12.73 -9.81
CA ALA A 55 32.56 -12.41 -9.55
C ALA A 55 31.96 -11.53 -10.67
N PHE A 56 32.70 -10.50 -11.09
CA PHE A 56 32.29 -9.57 -12.12
C PHE A 56 32.29 -10.21 -13.51
N SER A 57 33.32 -11.00 -13.83
CA SER A 57 33.46 -11.68 -15.12
C SER A 57 32.36 -12.73 -15.33
N GLU A 58 32.08 -13.53 -14.30
CA GLU A 58 30.99 -14.52 -14.30
C GLU A 58 29.62 -13.85 -14.46
N ALA A 59 29.37 -12.76 -13.74
CA ALA A 59 28.13 -12.00 -13.87
C ALA A 59 27.97 -11.42 -15.28
N LEU A 60 29.04 -10.88 -15.88
CA LEU A 60 29.00 -10.33 -17.23
C LEU A 60 28.76 -11.39 -18.31
N GLN A 61 29.30 -12.60 -18.13
CA GLN A 61 29.10 -13.71 -19.06
C GLN A 61 27.67 -14.26 -19.03
N HIS A 62 27.07 -14.34 -17.84
CA HIS A 62 25.77 -14.96 -17.65
C HIS A 62 24.59 -13.99 -17.70
N GLU A 63 24.77 -12.72 -17.30
CA GLU A 63 23.72 -11.71 -17.27
C GLU A 63 23.74 -10.84 -18.53
N ARG A 64 23.30 -11.42 -19.66
CA ARG A 64 23.28 -10.75 -20.98
C ARG A 64 22.41 -9.49 -21.08
N ASN A 65 21.62 -9.20 -20.04
CA ASN A 65 20.66 -8.10 -20.01
C ASN A 65 21.16 -6.87 -19.25
N ILE A 66 22.41 -6.86 -18.76
CA ILE A 66 23.00 -5.71 -18.06
C ILE A 66 24.13 -5.13 -18.90
N ASP A 67 24.18 -3.81 -19.00
CA ASP A 67 25.36 -3.12 -19.48
C ASP A 67 26.55 -3.31 -18.51
N ARG A 68 27.77 -3.37 -19.05
CA ARG A 68 28.99 -3.53 -18.25
C ARG A 68 29.16 -2.40 -17.23
N GLY A 69 28.83 -1.16 -17.61
CA GLY A 69 28.91 0.00 -16.73
C GLY A 69 27.92 -0.08 -15.57
N ASP A 70 26.69 -0.52 -15.86
CA ASP A 70 25.64 -0.70 -14.84
C ASP A 70 26.02 -1.79 -13.83
N LEU A 71 26.57 -2.91 -14.32
CA LEU A 71 27.07 -3.99 -13.45
C LEU A 71 28.23 -3.50 -12.58
N GLN A 72 29.13 -2.68 -13.14
CA GLN A 72 30.27 -2.11 -12.41
C GLN A 72 29.81 -1.18 -11.30
N CYS A 73 28.80 -0.35 -11.58
CA CYS A 73 28.17 0.53 -10.59
C CYS A 73 27.53 -0.28 -9.44
N LEU A 74 26.86 -1.38 -9.75
CA LEU A 74 26.27 -2.27 -8.73
C LEU A 74 27.32 -2.90 -7.81
N PHE A 75 28.41 -3.41 -8.37
CA PHE A 75 29.52 -3.98 -7.60
C PHE A 75 30.18 -2.94 -6.72
N ASN A 76 30.50 -1.76 -7.27
CA ASN A 76 31.06 -0.65 -6.50
C ASN A 76 30.12 -0.25 -5.34
N HIS A 77 28.81 -0.20 -5.58
CA HIS A 77 27.83 0.13 -4.56
C HIS A 77 27.82 -0.89 -3.41
N TRP A 78 27.88 -2.20 -3.70
CA TRP A 78 27.93 -3.24 -2.67
C TRP A 78 29.24 -3.25 -1.87
N GLU A 79 30.32 -2.70 -2.42
CA GLU A 79 31.62 -2.59 -1.74
C GLU A 79 31.68 -1.40 -0.78
N THR A 80 30.82 -0.38 -0.96
CA THR A 80 30.81 0.80 -0.09
C THR A 80 30.53 0.43 1.37
N PRO A 81 31.21 1.08 2.33
CA PRO A 81 31.01 0.79 3.76
C PRO A 81 29.57 1.06 4.20
N GLU A 82 28.91 2.08 3.63
CA GLU A 82 27.51 2.39 3.88
C GLU A 82 26.57 1.23 3.47
N SER A 83 26.80 0.63 2.29
CA SER A 83 25.97 -0.48 1.80
C SER A 83 26.16 -1.74 2.63
N LYS A 84 27.40 -2.03 3.05
CA LYS A 84 27.72 -3.15 3.96
C LYS A 84 27.04 -2.98 5.32
N ALA A 85 27.21 -1.81 5.96
CA ALA A 85 26.56 -1.50 7.23
C ALA A 85 25.03 -1.61 7.14
N LYS A 86 24.44 -1.11 6.06
CA LYS A 86 22.98 -1.22 5.83
C LYS A 86 22.54 -2.66 5.63
N CYS A 87 23.35 -3.49 4.97
CA CYS A 87 23.06 -4.90 4.78
C CYS A 87 23.13 -5.67 6.11
N GLU A 88 24.09 -5.36 6.98
CA GLU A 88 24.22 -5.94 8.32
C GLU A 88 22.99 -5.59 9.19
N ILE A 89 22.64 -4.30 9.29
CA ILE A 89 21.45 -3.83 10.01
C ILE A 89 20.19 -4.52 9.49
N MET A 90 20.01 -4.60 8.16
CA MET A 90 18.82 -5.24 7.58
C MET A 90 18.80 -6.76 7.77
N THR A 91 19.95 -7.39 7.95
CA THR A 91 20.06 -8.82 8.24
C THR A 91 19.65 -9.09 9.67
N GLU A 92 20.11 -8.27 10.60
CA GLU A 92 19.68 -8.29 12.00
C GLU A 92 18.17 -8.01 12.14
N VAL A 93 17.65 -6.96 11.51
CA VAL A 93 16.20 -6.67 11.53
C VAL A 93 15.38 -7.86 10.99
N ARG A 94 15.88 -8.55 9.96
CA ARG A 94 15.21 -9.75 9.42
C ARG A 94 15.32 -10.96 10.34
N SER A 95 16.41 -11.11 11.10
CA SER A 95 16.57 -12.23 12.04
C SER A 95 15.60 -12.13 13.23
N HIS A 96 15.21 -10.91 13.60
CA HIS A 96 14.16 -10.68 14.60
C HIS A 96 12.74 -10.99 14.09
N ASN A 97 12.53 -11.11 12.78
CA ASN A 97 11.23 -11.46 12.23
C ASN A 97 11.01 -12.98 12.31
N THR A 98 10.50 -13.46 13.45
CA THR A 98 10.33 -14.89 13.73
C THR A 98 9.17 -15.53 13.00
N VAL A 99 8.19 -14.76 12.52
CA VAL A 99 7.01 -15.27 11.82
C VAL A 99 6.86 -14.48 10.51
N PRO A 100 7.30 -15.03 9.37
CA PRO A 100 7.15 -14.35 8.09
C PRO A 100 5.68 -14.33 7.65
N HIS A 101 5.26 -13.22 7.04
CA HIS A 101 3.94 -13.12 6.42
C HIS A 101 3.99 -13.60 4.96
N HIS A 102 2.83 -14.00 4.43
CA HIS A 102 2.70 -14.64 3.12
C HIS A 102 1.87 -13.84 2.11
N MET A 103 1.78 -12.51 2.28
CA MET A 103 0.97 -11.62 1.41
C MET A 103 1.57 -11.32 0.03
N GLY A 104 2.72 -11.90 -0.29
CA GLY A 104 3.41 -11.70 -1.56
C GLY A 104 3.89 -10.27 -1.75
N TRP A 105 3.83 -9.78 -3.00
CA TRP A 105 4.30 -8.46 -3.42
C TRP A 105 3.24 -7.35 -3.25
N LYS A 106 1.98 -7.72 -3.02
CA LYS A 106 0.91 -6.77 -2.72
C LYS A 106 1.13 -6.18 -1.34
N SER A 107 1.04 -4.86 -1.22
CA SER A 107 1.15 -4.17 0.06
C SER A 107 -0.03 -4.50 0.97
N TYR A 108 0.17 -4.38 2.28
CA TYR A 108 -0.90 -4.50 3.26
C TYR A 108 -2.04 -3.50 3.02
N ALA A 109 -1.73 -2.28 2.56
CA ALA A 109 -2.74 -1.27 2.23
C ALA A 109 -3.63 -1.72 1.05
N ALA A 110 -3.05 -2.38 0.04
CA ALA A 110 -3.82 -2.95 -1.06
C ALA A 110 -4.73 -4.08 -0.58
N HIS A 111 -4.21 -4.99 0.27
CA HIS A 111 -5.02 -6.04 0.88
C HIS A 111 -6.16 -5.50 1.74
N LEU A 112 -5.91 -4.45 2.52
CA LEU A 112 -6.93 -3.79 3.33
C LEU A 112 -8.02 -3.16 2.46
N HIS A 113 -7.64 -2.47 1.39
CA HIS A 113 -8.59 -1.88 0.44
C HIS A 113 -9.47 -2.97 -0.19
N GLU A 114 -8.88 -4.06 -0.68
CA GLU A 114 -9.62 -5.20 -1.23
C GLU A 114 -10.60 -5.79 -0.20
N MET A 115 -10.15 -6.02 1.04
CA MET A 115 -11.02 -6.50 2.13
C MET A 115 -12.13 -5.53 2.48
N THR A 116 -11.88 -4.22 2.39
CA THR A 116 -12.86 -3.18 2.71
C THR A 116 -13.96 -3.17 1.65
N GLU A 117 -13.61 -3.24 0.37
CA GLU A 117 -14.59 -3.33 -0.71
C GLU A 117 -15.40 -4.62 -0.65
N GLU A 118 -14.76 -5.76 -0.37
CA GLU A 118 -15.44 -7.05 -0.20
C GLU A 118 -16.45 -7.00 0.96
N ARG A 119 -16.05 -6.45 2.12
CA ARG A 119 -16.97 -6.30 3.26
C ARG A 119 -18.09 -5.30 2.99
N ARG A 120 -17.79 -4.20 2.29
CA ARG A 120 -18.80 -3.21 1.87
C ARG A 120 -19.85 -3.83 0.96
N GLN A 121 -19.45 -4.67 0.01
CA GLN A 121 -20.38 -5.41 -0.87
C GLN A 121 -21.27 -6.39 -0.09
N ASN A 122 -20.72 -6.98 0.98
CA ASN A 122 -21.42 -7.93 1.84
C ASN A 122 -22.15 -7.30 3.05
N ASN A 123 -22.28 -5.96 3.11
CA ASN A 123 -22.85 -5.23 4.26
C ASN A 123 -22.21 -5.58 5.61
N MET A 124 -20.91 -5.89 5.61
CA MET A 124 -20.13 -6.21 6.81
C MET A 124 -19.35 -4.98 7.32
N PRO A 125 -19.03 -4.91 8.62
CA PRO A 125 -18.21 -3.84 9.17
C PRO A 125 -16.80 -3.85 8.55
N PRO A 126 -16.12 -2.68 8.47
CA PRO A 126 -14.78 -2.57 7.92
C PRO A 126 -13.78 -3.57 8.54
N PRO A 127 -12.79 -4.05 7.77
CA PRO A 127 -11.78 -4.96 8.27
C PRO A 127 -10.95 -4.31 9.39
N ARG A 128 -10.74 -5.08 10.46
CA ARG A 128 -9.90 -4.70 11.59
C ARG A 128 -8.47 -5.17 11.35
N ARG A 129 -7.53 -4.70 12.17
CA ARG A 129 -6.11 -5.02 11.99
C ARG A 129 -5.79 -6.50 12.20
N GLU A 130 -6.50 -7.17 13.11
CA GLU A 130 -6.36 -8.61 13.34
C GLU A 130 -6.93 -9.45 12.20
N ASP A 131 -7.92 -8.94 11.45
CA ASP A 131 -8.40 -9.60 10.23
C ASP A 131 -7.30 -9.61 9.17
N LEU A 132 -6.59 -8.49 9.03
CA LEU A 132 -5.47 -8.36 8.12
C LEU A 132 -4.27 -9.20 8.58
N PHE A 133 -4.01 -9.27 9.89
CA PHE A 133 -3.03 -10.22 10.45
C PHE A 133 -3.40 -11.64 10.05
N LYS A 134 -4.64 -12.08 10.31
CA LYS A 134 -5.09 -13.43 9.94
C LYS A 134 -4.85 -13.70 8.46
N LYS A 135 -5.31 -12.81 7.56
CA LYS A 135 -5.10 -12.93 6.11
C LYS A 135 -3.61 -13.02 5.72
N ALA A 136 -2.72 -12.38 6.47
CA ALA A 136 -1.30 -12.36 6.18
C ALA A 136 -0.57 -13.65 6.55
N TYR A 137 -1.11 -14.43 7.49
CA TYR A 137 -0.49 -15.64 8.02
C TYR A 137 -1.28 -16.92 7.71
N THR A 138 -2.38 -16.82 6.97
CA THR A 138 -3.18 -17.97 6.52
C THR A 138 -3.05 -18.23 5.02
N ASN A 139 -3.19 -19.49 4.62
CA ASN A 139 -3.32 -19.89 3.23
C ASN A 139 -4.71 -19.56 2.66
N SER A 140 -4.97 -19.91 1.40
CA SER A 140 -6.28 -19.75 0.75
C SER A 140 -7.40 -20.58 1.38
N GLN A 141 -7.07 -21.62 2.16
CA GLN A 141 -8.01 -22.44 2.92
C GLN A 141 -8.26 -21.88 4.34
N GLY A 142 -7.57 -20.80 4.73
CA GLY A 142 -7.69 -20.18 6.06
C GLY A 142 -6.84 -20.84 7.14
N GLU A 143 -5.96 -21.78 6.79
CA GLU A 143 -5.06 -22.43 7.74
C GLU A 143 -3.77 -21.63 7.92
N PHE A 144 -3.30 -21.51 9.17
CA PHE A 144 -2.05 -20.83 9.49
C PHE A 144 -0.83 -21.63 9.05
N TYR A 145 0.13 -20.96 8.41
CA TYR A 145 1.42 -21.55 8.03
C TYR A 145 2.29 -21.92 9.25
N ASP A 146 2.21 -21.13 10.33
CA ASP A 146 3.01 -21.29 11.54
C ASP A 146 2.11 -21.44 12.78
N PRO A 147 2.33 -22.46 13.63
CA PRO A 147 1.65 -22.59 14.93
C PRO A 147 1.71 -21.33 15.80
N ARG A 148 2.83 -20.60 15.80
CA ARG A 148 2.98 -19.35 16.56
C ARG A 148 2.03 -18.27 16.06
N ALA A 149 1.86 -18.16 14.73
CA ALA A 149 0.91 -17.22 14.16
C ALA A 149 -0.52 -17.54 14.58
N ARG A 150 -0.85 -18.83 14.66
CA ARG A 150 -2.15 -19.33 15.15
C ARG A 150 -2.39 -18.94 16.61
N GLU A 151 -1.41 -19.16 17.48
CA GLU A 151 -1.50 -18.78 18.90
C GLU A 151 -1.66 -17.26 19.06
N LEU A 152 -0.92 -16.46 18.29
CA LEU A 152 -1.03 -15.00 18.31
C LEU A 152 -2.41 -14.54 17.85
N ALA A 153 -2.93 -15.11 16.76
CA ALA A 153 -4.28 -14.79 16.28
C ALA A 153 -5.36 -15.19 17.30
N ALA A 154 -5.20 -16.32 17.99
CA ALA A 154 -6.10 -16.74 19.06
C ALA A 154 -6.07 -15.75 20.24
N LYS A 155 -4.90 -15.28 20.67
CA LYS A 155 -4.75 -14.25 21.70
C LYS A 155 -5.39 -12.92 21.30
N MET A 156 -5.21 -12.49 20.05
CA MET A 156 -5.84 -11.28 19.53
C MET A 156 -7.37 -11.39 19.55
N LYS A 157 -7.90 -12.55 19.16
CA LYS A 157 -9.35 -12.81 19.20
C LYS A 157 -9.88 -12.80 20.63
N ALA A 158 -9.23 -13.53 21.54
CA ALA A 158 -9.62 -13.57 22.95
C ALA A 158 -9.64 -12.17 23.57
N TYR A 159 -8.60 -11.36 23.32
CA TYR A 159 -8.56 -9.98 23.79
C TYR A 159 -9.72 -9.13 23.26
N VAL A 160 -10.08 -9.26 21.99
CA VAL A 160 -11.23 -8.54 21.41
C VAL A 160 -12.54 -8.98 22.07
N ASP A 161 -12.72 -10.28 22.26
CA ASP A 161 -13.94 -10.84 22.84
C ASP A 161 -14.07 -10.41 24.32
N GLU A 162 -12.99 -10.48 25.11
CA GLU A 162 -12.94 -10.02 26.51
C GLU A 162 -13.25 -8.52 26.65
N GLN A 163 -12.71 -7.67 25.78
CA GLN A 163 -12.98 -6.23 25.82
C GLN A 163 -14.44 -5.91 25.45
N ALA A 164 -15.04 -6.69 24.54
CA ALA A 164 -16.45 -6.56 24.20
C ALA A 164 -17.35 -6.91 25.41
N GLU A 165 -17.01 -7.95 26.18
CA GLU A 165 -17.72 -8.30 27.43
C GLU A 165 -17.61 -7.20 28.49
N GLN A 166 -16.47 -6.51 28.55
CA GLN A 166 -16.24 -5.37 29.44
C GLN A 166 -16.86 -4.06 28.94
N GLY A 167 -17.56 -4.08 27.80
CA GLY A 167 -18.15 -2.88 27.18
C GLY A 167 -17.13 -1.88 26.63
N THR A 168 -15.87 -2.28 26.52
CA THR A 168 -14.78 -1.43 26.03
C THR A 168 -14.58 -1.64 24.53
N GLN A 169 -14.62 -0.54 23.75
CA GLN A 169 -14.39 -0.64 22.32
C GLN A 169 -12.90 -0.71 21.99
N VAL A 170 -12.48 -1.84 21.41
CA VAL A 170 -11.13 -1.98 20.87
C VAL A 170 -11.05 -1.31 19.50
N GLU A 171 -10.12 -0.38 19.36
CA GLU A 171 -9.89 0.34 18.12
C GLU A 171 -9.66 -0.62 16.94
N PRO A 172 -10.38 -0.47 15.81
CA PRO A 172 -10.18 -1.31 14.63
C PRO A 172 -8.82 -1.06 13.96
N ILE A 173 -8.36 0.20 13.97
CA ILE A 173 -7.06 0.65 13.47
C ILE A 173 -6.60 1.78 14.42
N GLY A 174 -5.44 1.63 15.08
CA GLY A 174 -4.96 2.61 16.05
C GLY A 174 -3.81 2.13 16.92
N ALA A 175 -3.43 2.87 17.96
CA ALA A 175 -2.31 2.50 18.84
C ALA A 175 -2.69 1.43 19.87
N ASN A 176 -3.99 1.29 20.18
CA ASN A 176 -4.53 0.37 21.18
C ASN A 176 -5.34 -0.77 20.57
N ASN A 177 -5.06 -1.10 19.30
CA ASN A 177 -5.68 -2.26 18.65
C ASN A 177 -5.11 -3.58 19.20
N ALA A 178 -5.84 -4.68 19.00
CA ALA A 178 -5.48 -6.01 19.50
C ALA A 178 -4.07 -6.47 19.09
N VAL A 179 -3.64 -6.18 17.86
CA VAL A 179 -2.30 -6.53 17.36
C VAL A 179 -1.21 -5.78 18.14
N ALA A 180 -1.40 -4.49 18.38
CA ALA A 180 -0.45 -3.65 19.11
C ALA A 180 -0.34 -4.02 20.59
N VAL A 181 -1.44 -4.45 21.22
CA VAL A 181 -1.45 -4.91 22.60
C VAL A 181 -0.75 -6.26 22.74
N ILE A 182 -1.05 -7.22 21.86
CA ILE A 182 -0.51 -8.59 21.95
C ILE A 182 0.95 -8.69 21.51
N LEU A 183 1.33 -8.03 20.42
CA LEU A 183 2.71 -8.08 19.90
C LEU A 183 3.63 -7.04 20.55
N GLY A 184 3.05 -6.02 21.17
CA GLY A 184 3.78 -4.86 21.68
C GLY A 184 3.90 -3.75 20.64
N LYS A 185 4.00 -2.50 21.12
CA LYS A 185 4.02 -1.29 20.30
C LYS A 185 5.19 -1.23 19.30
N ASP A 186 6.33 -1.83 19.65
CA ASP A 186 7.56 -1.81 18.84
C ASP A 186 7.76 -3.05 17.96
N HIS A 187 6.78 -3.96 17.88
CA HIS A 187 6.93 -5.18 17.10
C HIS A 187 7.01 -4.89 15.58
N PRO A 188 7.92 -5.53 14.83
CA PRO A 188 8.04 -5.32 13.38
C PRO A 188 6.73 -5.56 12.62
N SER A 189 5.95 -6.58 12.97
CA SER A 189 4.63 -6.83 12.37
C SER A 189 3.60 -5.71 12.69
N CYS A 190 3.74 -4.99 13.81
CA CYS A 190 2.95 -3.78 14.07
C CYS A 190 3.34 -2.61 13.15
N ALA A 191 4.59 -2.52 12.71
CA ALA A 191 4.99 -1.54 11.70
C ALA A 191 4.52 -1.97 10.30
N CYS A 192 4.68 -3.25 9.96
CA CYS A 192 4.45 -3.77 8.62
C CYS A 192 2.98 -3.94 8.25
N CYS A 193 2.08 -4.30 9.18
CA CYS A 193 0.70 -4.66 8.81
C CYS A 193 -0.12 -3.50 8.23
N LEU A 194 0.25 -2.24 8.40
CA LEU A 194 -0.52 -1.11 7.83
C LEU A 194 0.34 0.12 7.49
N CYS A 195 1.63 0.17 7.83
CA CYS A 195 2.47 1.39 7.78
C CYS A 195 1.91 2.60 8.57
N PHE A 196 0.78 2.46 9.28
CA PHE A 196 0.13 3.47 10.11
C PHE A 196 0.53 3.34 11.60
N GLY A 197 1.77 2.96 11.89
CA GLY A 197 2.27 2.72 13.25
C GLY A 197 3.53 3.52 13.55
N VAL A 198 3.80 3.75 14.83
CA VAL A 198 5.01 4.44 15.31
C VAL A 198 6.23 3.67 14.80
N ASN A 199 7.09 4.34 14.02
CA ASN A 199 8.37 3.79 13.58
C ASN A 199 9.17 3.39 14.83
N PRO A 200 9.63 2.13 15.00
CA PRO A 200 10.37 1.72 16.19
C PRO A 200 11.65 2.57 16.30
N LYS A 201 11.62 3.52 17.24
CA LYS A 201 12.66 4.54 17.41
C LYS A 201 14.02 3.94 17.76
N HIS A 202 14.02 2.74 18.34
CA HIS A 202 15.21 2.10 18.87
C HIS A 202 15.96 1.24 17.84
N ALA A 203 15.27 0.72 16.82
CA ALA A 203 15.86 -0.20 15.83
C ALA A 203 16.51 0.51 14.64
N PHE A 204 16.15 1.76 14.35
CA PHE A 204 16.63 2.49 13.17
C PHE A 204 17.61 3.64 13.48
N GLY A 205 18.05 3.76 14.73
CA GLY A 205 18.83 4.91 15.19
C GLY A 205 18.00 6.20 15.16
N THR A 206 18.34 7.14 16.03
CA THR A 206 17.77 8.48 16.03
C THR A 206 18.27 9.27 14.83
N ASN A 207 17.74 8.98 13.63
CA ASN A 207 17.98 9.80 12.46
C ASN A 207 16.78 10.71 12.20
N GLY A 208 16.95 11.96 12.63
CA GLY A 208 16.47 13.13 11.89
C GLY A 208 14.98 13.39 11.88
N SER A 209 14.56 14.29 12.78
CA SER A 209 13.34 15.09 12.73
C SER A 209 12.02 14.31 12.74
N LYS A 210 11.12 14.73 13.63
CA LYS A 210 9.70 14.44 13.53
C LYS A 210 9.22 14.93 12.16
N SER A 211 9.22 14.06 11.14
CA SER A 211 8.40 14.33 9.98
C SER A 211 6.96 14.20 10.46
N THR A 212 6.33 15.36 10.59
CA THR A 212 4.89 15.58 10.73
C THR A 212 4.15 15.00 9.53
N THR A 213 4.30 13.70 9.27
CA THR A 213 3.57 12.98 8.23
C THR A 213 2.47 12.12 8.84
N SER A 214 2.61 11.64 10.08
CA SER A 214 1.56 10.80 10.70
C SER A 214 0.33 11.59 11.15
N SER A 215 0.44 12.90 11.40
CA SER A 215 -0.69 13.75 11.82
C SER A 215 -1.49 14.31 10.64
N THR A 216 -0.95 14.28 9.43
CA THR A 216 -1.58 14.95 8.27
C THR A 216 -2.56 14.04 7.54
N TYR A 217 -2.35 12.72 7.59
CA TYR A 217 -3.26 11.75 6.95
C TYR A 217 -4.62 11.66 7.66
N THR A 218 -4.66 11.69 9.00
CA THR A 218 -5.92 11.57 9.75
C THR A 218 -6.81 12.82 9.67
N SER A 219 -6.20 14.01 9.63
CA SER A 219 -6.95 15.28 9.54
C SER A 219 -7.40 15.57 8.10
N GLY A 220 -6.53 15.31 7.11
CA GLY A 220 -6.84 15.50 5.70
C GLY A 220 -7.92 14.56 5.18
N ASP A 221 -7.97 13.31 5.67
CA ASP A 221 -9.02 12.36 5.29
C ASP A 221 -10.39 12.82 5.82
N SER A 222 -10.49 13.29 7.06
CA SER A 222 -11.75 13.81 7.62
C SER A 222 -12.31 15.00 6.83
N GLU A 223 -11.44 15.94 6.43
CA GLU A 223 -11.86 17.10 5.62
C GLU A 223 -12.21 16.70 4.19
N PHE A 224 -11.41 15.81 3.58
CA PHE A 224 -11.67 15.28 2.24
C PHE A 224 -12.98 14.49 2.16
N TRP A 225 -13.30 13.69 3.18
CA TRP A 225 -14.57 12.96 3.27
C TRP A 225 -15.77 13.90 3.42
N LYS A 226 -15.65 14.95 4.24
CA LYS A 226 -16.68 15.99 4.38
C LYS A 226 -16.89 16.74 3.06
N GLU A 227 -15.80 17.12 2.39
CA GLU A 227 -15.86 17.79 1.09
C GLU A 227 -16.50 16.88 0.02
N ASN A 228 -16.13 15.59 -0.02
CA ASN A 228 -16.75 14.63 -0.94
C ASN A 228 -18.25 14.44 -0.67
N GLN A 229 -18.65 14.45 0.60
CA GLN A 229 -20.05 14.34 0.99
C GLN A 229 -20.85 15.60 0.61
N MET A 230 -20.28 16.79 0.81
CA MET A 230 -20.89 18.05 0.36
C MET A 230 -21.02 18.11 -1.16
N LEU A 231 -19.95 17.78 -1.90
CA LEU A 231 -19.97 17.75 -3.37
C LEU A 231 -21.02 16.76 -3.90
N ARG A 232 -21.23 15.62 -3.24
CA ARG A 232 -22.30 14.68 -3.59
C ARG A 232 -23.70 15.27 -3.35
N GLY A 233 -23.87 16.04 -2.28
CA GLY A 233 -25.11 16.80 -2.03
C GLY A 233 -25.36 17.85 -3.10
N GLU A 234 -24.36 18.67 -3.42
CA GLU A 234 -24.47 19.70 -4.46
C GLU A 234 -24.78 19.12 -5.85
N VAL A 235 -24.16 18.00 -6.21
CA VAL A 235 -24.48 17.28 -7.45
C VAL A 235 -25.92 16.80 -7.44
N GLY A 236 -26.44 16.30 -6.32
CA GLY A 236 -27.85 15.92 -6.18
C GLY A 236 -28.80 17.11 -6.35
N ASP A 237 -28.49 18.26 -5.75
CA ASP A 237 -29.29 19.48 -5.87
C ASP A 237 -29.28 20.05 -7.30
N LEU A 238 -28.13 19.99 -7.97
CA LEU A 238 -28.00 20.38 -9.37
C LEU A 238 -28.79 19.44 -10.28
N GLN A 239 -28.73 18.12 -10.05
CA GLN A 239 -29.56 17.15 -10.77
C GLN A 239 -31.06 17.43 -10.59
N ALA A 240 -31.50 17.75 -9.38
CA ALA A 240 -32.88 18.11 -9.12
C ALA A 240 -33.30 19.42 -9.80
N LYS A 241 -32.40 20.40 -9.91
CA LYS A 241 -32.65 21.65 -10.65
C LYS A 241 -32.74 21.40 -12.16
N VAL A 242 -31.84 20.57 -12.71
CA VAL A 242 -31.86 20.17 -14.12
C VAL A 242 -33.17 19.46 -14.45
N ALA A 243 -33.60 18.49 -13.64
CA ALA A 243 -34.88 17.80 -13.85
C ALA A 243 -36.09 18.75 -13.81
N ARG A 244 -36.09 19.76 -12.94
CA ARG A 244 -37.14 20.78 -12.92
C ARG A 244 -37.12 21.67 -14.16
N LEU A 245 -35.93 22.07 -14.62
CA LEU A 245 -35.79 22.87 -15.84
C LEU A 245 -36.21 22.07 -17.07
N GLU A 246 -35.82 20.80 -17.16
CA GLU A 246 -36.28 19.87 -18.20
C GLU A 246 -37.81 19.78 -18.23
N SER A 247 -38.46 19.60 -17.07
CA SER A 247 -39.93 19.58 -16.99
C SER A 247 -40.59 20.90 -17.42
N VAL A 248 -40.01 22.05 -17.07
CA VAL A 248 -40.53 23.36 -17.52
C VAL A 248 -40.36 23.54 -19.03
N VAL A 249 -39.23 23.09 -19.58
CA VAL A 249 -38.99 23.13 -21.04
C VAL A 249 -39.97 22.23 -21.76
N GLU A 250 -40.26 21.02 -21.26
CA GLU A 250 -41.27 20.12 -21.81
C GLU A 250 -42.68 20.75 -21.79
N GLN A 251 -43.08 21.37 -20.67
CA GLN A 251 -44.37 22.05 -20.56
C GLN A 251 -44.50 23.23 -21.54
N LEU A 252 -43.42 23.99 -21.73
CA LEU A 252 -43.39 25.11 -22.69
C LEU A 252 -43.39 24.61 -24.14
N ALA A 253 -42.65 23.55 -24.45
CA ALA A 253 -42.64 22.92 -25.76
C ALA A 253 -44.04 22.41 -26.15
N HIS A 254 -44.73 21.76 -25.20
CA HIS A 254 -46.10 21.28 -25.40
C HIS A 254 -47.10 22.42 -25.60
N ARG A 255 -46.96 23.51 -24.85
CA ARG A 255 -47.81 24.70 -24.99
C ARG A 255 -47.59 25.44 -26.32
N GLN A 256 -46.41 25.33 -26.92
CA GLN A 256 -46.05 25.98 -28.19
C GLN A 256 -46.18 25.05 -29.40
N GLY A 257 -46.59 23.78 -29.22
CA GLY A 257 -46.73 22.80 -30.31
C GLY A 257 -45.40 22.38 -30.94
N LEU A 258 -44.30 22.48 -30.19
CA LEU A 258 -42.92 22.18 -30.64
C LEU A 258 -42.42 20.81 -30.16
N ASP A 259 -43.34 19.89 -29.81
CA ASP A 259 -43.04 18.57 -29.26
C ASP A 259 -42.11 17.72 -30.16
N ALA A 260 -42.04 18.03 -31.45
CA ALA A 260 -41.17 17.34 -32.42
C ALA A 260 -39.68 17.72 -32.33
N LEU A 261 -39.30 18.78 -31.61
CA LEU A 261 -37.90 19.27 -31.50
C LEU A 261 -37.15 18.71 -30.28
N PHE A 262 -37.85 18.13 -29.31
CA PHE A 262 -37.26 17.59 -28.07
C PHE A 262 -37.61 16.10 -27.92
N PRO A 263 -36.89 15.19 -28.59
CA PRO A 263 -37.09 13.77 -28.38
C PRO A 263 -36.73 13.39 -26.94
N THR A 264 -37.60 12.63 -26.28
CA THR A 264 -37.32 12.01 -24.98
C THR A 264 -35.98 11.27 -25.03
N PRO A 265 -35.03 11.55 -24.12
CA PRO A 265 -33.76 10.85 -24.11
C PRO A 265 -34.01 9.35 -23.88
N ALA A 266 -33.46 8.52 -24.77
CA ALA A 266 -33.49 7.07 -24.61
C ALA A 266 -32.91 6.71 -23.24
N SER A 267 -33.66 5.91 -22.48
CA SER A 267 -33.26 5.39 -21.18
C SER A 267 -31.90 4.70 -21.29
N VAL A 268 -30.86 5.37 -20.80
CA VAL A 268 -29.53 4.76 -20.64
C VAL A 268 -29.67 3.72 -19.55
N GLN A 269 -29.90 2.47 -19.94
CA GLN A 269 -29.81 1.35 -19.03
C GLN A 269 -28.38 1.25 -18.52
N VAL A 270 -28.18 1.68 -17.28
CA VAL A 270 -26.96 1.37 -16.52
C VAL A 270 -27.01 -0.13 -16.26
N LYS A 271 -26.22 -0.91 -17.01
CA LYS A 271 -26.02 -2.34 -16.74
C LYS A 271 -25.44 -2.48 -15.33
N SER A 272 -26.20 -3.13 -14.47
CA SER A 272 -25.80 -3.68 -13.17
C SER A 272 -24.67 -4.70 -13.31
#